data_AF-A0A6B3GNW9-F1
#
_entry.id   AF-A0A6B3GNW9-F1
#
_cell.length_a   1.000
_cell.length_b   1.000
_cell.length_c   1.000
_cell.angle_alpha   90.00
_cell.angle_beta   90.00
_cell.angle_gamma   90.00
#
_symmetry.space_group_name_H-M   'P 1'
#
loop_
_entity.id
_entity.type
_entity.pdbx_description
1 polymer ?
#
loop_
_entity_poly.entity_id
_entity_poly.type
_entity_poly.pdbx_seq_one_letter_code
_entity_poly.pdbx_strand_id
1 'polypeptide(L)'
;MDLQRALYYDGLIAIGEENLLGEPTDVPGAGIQADGYGALRHELAHAIEEVLDPADREQIENHYRAKSAEGEATRWPDGPGANYSASNPRDYFAQLTNTYLAVNTGTDLATGSPRNNGADWVRQHDPELLPLLERLYGPGRSGFLGSQDNPYMLSGFRALFDRVERDLAGESTMSESGSEPSSPASEPTPDPRRRTGAGP
;
A
#
# COMPACT_ATOMS: atom_id res chain seq x y z
N MET A 1 -23.69 -2.46 3.29
CA MET A 1 -22.50 -2.45 4.16
C MET A 1 -21.32 -2.33 3.22
N ASP A 2 -20.61 -1.22 3.31
CA ASP A 2 -19.44 -0.96 2.47
C ASP A 2 -18.28 -1.79 3.00
N LEU A 3 -17.93 -2.85 2.27
CA LEU A 3 -16.86 -3.80 2.61
C LEU A 3 -15.52 -3.44 1.94
N GLN A 4 -15.48 -2.35 1.16
CA GLN A 4 -14.28 -1.91 0.45
C GLN A 4 -13.30 -1.24 1.41
N ARG A 5 -12.24 -1.98 1.78
CA ARG A 5 -11.10 -1.48 2.60
C ARG A 5 -9.92 -1.00 1.77
N ALA A 6 -10.02 -1.25 0.47
CA ALA A 6 -9.19 -0.71 -0.56
C ALA A 6 -10.10 -0.49 -1.77
N LEU A 7 -9.82 0.55 -2.54
CA LEU A 7 -10.59 0.95 -3.71
C LEU A 7 -9.64 1.42 -4.79
N TYR A 8 -9.78 0.83 -5.96
CA TYR A 8 -9.32 1.40 -7.21
C TYR A 8 -10.50 1.96 -8.02
N TYR A 9 -10.41 3.23 -8.41
CA TYR A 9 -11.37 3.87 -9.31
C TYR A 9 -10.70 4.98 -10.12
N ASP A 10 -10.69 4.86 -11.45
CA ASP A 10 -10.21 5.90 -12.38
C ASP A 10 -8.81 6.44 -12.03
N GLY A 11 -7.85 5.53 -11.84
CA GLY A 11 -6.47 5.87 -11.47
C GLY A 11 -6.26 6.25 -10.00
N LEU A 12 -7.31 6.33 -9.19
CA LEU A 12 -7.21 6.62 -7.76
C LEU A 12 -7.18 5.32 -6.94
N ILE A 13 -6.19 5.21 -6.05
CA ILE A 13 -6.08 4.14 -5.05
C ILE A 13 -6.38 4.74 -3.67
N ALA A 14 -7.35 4.18 -2.96
CA ALA A 14 -7.60 4.46 -1.55
C ALA A 14 -7.44 3.18 -0.74
N ILE A 15 -6.66 3.22 0.35
CA ILE A 15 -6.37 2.05 1.21
C ILE A 15 -6.40 2.50 2.67
N GLY A 16 -7.05 1.73 3.53
CA GLY A 16 -6.98 1.95 4.98
C GLY A 16 -5.54 1.76 5.50
N GLU A 17 -5.08 2.68 6.34
CA GLU A 17 -3.72 2.69 6.92
C GLU A 17 -3.33 1.35 7.55
N GLU A 18 -4.30 0.64 8.14
CA GLU A 18 -4.09 -0.67 8.75
C GLU A 18 -3.54 -1.71 7.75
N ASN A 19 -3.89 -1.57 6.46
CA ASN A 19 -3.39 -2.44 5.39
C ASN A 19 -1.99 -2.01 4.89
N LEU A 20 -1.55 -0.79 5.19
CA LEU A 20 -0.18 -0.33 4.94
C LEU A 20 0.77 -0.78 6.03
N LEU A 21 0.29 -0.78 7.28
CA LEU A 21 1.09 -1.10 8.46
C LEU A 21 1.05 -2.58 8.85
N GLY A 22 0.08 -3.34 8.33
CA GLY A 22 -0.17 -4.73 8.74
C GLY A 22 -0.74 -4.80 10.17
N GLU A 23 -1.44 -3.75 10.59
CA GLU A 23 -2.02 -3.62 11.92
C GLU A 23 -3.49 -4.05 11.94
N PRO A 24 -4.02 -4.51 13.08
CA PRO A 24 -5.44 -4.76 13.21
C PRO A 24 -6.24 -3.46 13.14
N THR A 25 -7.44 -3.51 12.57
CA THR A 25 -8.40 -2.39 12.58
C THR A 25 -8.99 -2.19 13.98
N ASP A 26 -8.93 -0.96 14.50
CA ASP A 26 -9.62 -0.58 15.75
C ASP A 26 -11.14 -0.39 15.58
N VAL A 27 -11.64 -0.41 14.34
CA VAL A 27 -13.07 -0.27 14.04
C VAL A 27 -13.82 -1.58 14.37
N PRO A 28 -14.82 -1.55 15.29
CA PRO A 28 -15.60 -2.75 15.63
C PRO A 28 -16.45 -3.25 14.44
N GLY A 29 -16.44 -4.57 14.22
CA GLY A 29 -17.19 -5.22 13.12
C GLY A 29 -16.53 -5.10 11.75
N ALA A 30 -15.36 -4.49 11.70
CA ALA A 30 -14.59 -4.28 10.50
C ALA A 30 -13.69 -5.53 10.28
N GLY A 31 -13.88 -6.27 9.19
CA GLY A 31 -13.17 -7.54 8.91
C GLY A 31 -11.65 -7.38 8.72
N ILE A 32 -10.85 -8.03 9.56
CA ILE A 32 -9.38 -7.95 9.49
C ILE A 32 -8.89 -8.72 8.25
N GLN A 33 -8.04 -8.10 7.42
CA GLN A 33 -7.32 -8.84 6.36
C GLN A 33 -6.29 -9.74 7.04
N ALA A 34 -6.15 -10.97 6.55
CA ALA A 34 -5.20 -11.91 7.13
C ALA A 34 -3.76 -11.38 7.02
N ASP A 35 -2.95 -11.59 8.05
CA ASP A 35 -1.53 -11.23 8.05
C ASP A 35 -0.84 -11.73 6.78
N GLY A 36 -0.24 -10.79 6.05
CA GLY A 36 0.44 -11.08 4.80
C GLY A 36 -0.37 -10.95 3.52
N TYR A 37 -1.66 -10.61 3.61
CA TYR A 37 -2.48 -10.29 2.45
C TYR A 37 -2.17 -8.86 1.96
N GLY A 38 -1.76 -8.74 0.70
CA GLY A 38 -1.32 -7.46 0.13
C GLY A 38 -2.45 -6.63 -0.48
N ALA A 39 -3.35 -6.05 0.32
CA ALA A 39 -4.44 -5.21 -0.20
C ALA A 39 -3.93 -4.02 -1.06
N LEU A 40 -2.85 -3.35 -0.65
CA LEU A 40 -2.22 -2.31 -1.48
C LEU A 40 -1.73 -2.83 -2.83
N ARG A 41 -1.12 -4.01 -2.84
CA ARG A 41 -0.58 -4.60 -4.08
C ARG A 41 -1.70 -5.05 -5.01
N HIS A 42 -2.83 -5.47 -4.44
CA HIS A 42 -4.05 -5.75 -5.19
C HIS A 42 -4.52 -4.51 -5.96
N GLU A 43 -4.73 -3.38 -5.27
CA GLU A 43 -5.18 -2.15 -5.94
C GLU A 43 -4.14 -1.58 -6.90
N LEU A 44 -2.85 -1.67 -6.55
CA LEU A 44 -1.77 -1.25 -7.44
C LEU A 44 -1.74 -2.11 -8.71
N ALA A 45 -2.08 -3.40 -8.62
CA ALA A 45 -2.18 -4.26 -9.79
C ALA A 45 -3.29 -3.79 -10.73
N HIS A 46 -4.45 -3.35 -10.22
CA HIS A 46 -5.49 -2.74 -11.05
C HIS A 46 -5.02 -1.45 -11.74
N ALA A 47 -4.29 -0.60 -11.03
CA ALA A 47 -3.72 0.63 -11.60
C ALA A 47 -2.67 0.33 -12.69
N ILE A 48 -1.80 -0.67 -12.45
CA ILE A 48 -0.81 -1.12 -13.44
C ILE A 48 -1.53 -1.67 -14.68
N GLU A 49 -2.51 -2.55 -14.48
CA GLU A 49 -3.29 -3.15 -15.56
C GLU A 49 -3.90 -2.08 -16.48
N GLU A 50 -4.42 -0.99 -15.92
CA GLU A 50 -5.07 0.08 -16.69
C GLU A 50 -4.12 0.79 -17.66
N VAL A 51 -2.83 0.87 -17.32
CA VAL A 51 -1.80 1.53 -18.13
C VAL A 51 -0.97 0.55 -18.95
N LEU A 52 -1.26 -0.76 -18.90
CA LEU A 52 -0.60 -1.75 -19.74
C LEU A 52 -0.90 -1.53 -21.22
N ASP A 53 0.07 -1.93 -22.05
CA ASP A 53 -0.12 -2.02 -23.49
C ASP A 53 -1.36 -2.88 -23.79
N PRO A 54 -2.19 -2.53 -24.80
CA PRO A 54 -3.40 -3.28 -25.12
C PRO A 54 -3.16 -4.78 -25.35
N ALA A 55 -2.02 -5.15 -25.91
CA ALA A 55 -1.64 -6.55 -26.14
C ALA A 55 -1.43 -7.33 -24.83
N ASP A 56 -0.87 -6.69 -23.79
CA ASP A 56 -0.67 -7.33 -22.49
C ASP A 56 -2.00 -7.52 -21.75
N ARG A 57 -2.90 -6.53 -21.82
CA ARG A 57 -4.26 -6.66 -21.30
C ARG A 57 -5.04 -7.77 -22.01
N GLU A 58 -4.95 -7.81 -23.34
CA GLU A 58 -5.58 -8.88 -24.12
C GLU A 58 -5.01 -10.25 -23.76
N GLN A 59 -3.70 -10.36 -23.51
CA GLN A 59 -3.09 -11.60 -23.05
C GLN A 59 -3.68 -12.06 -21.71
N ILE A 60 -3.81 -11.15 -20.73
CA ILE A 60 -4.43 -11.44 -19.42
C ILE A 60 -5.87 -11.93 -19.61
N GLU A 61 -6.68 -11.20 -20.39
CA GLU A 61 -8.08 -11.55 -20.59
C GLU A 61 -8.24 -12.90 -21.29
N ASN A 62 -7.43 -13.17 -22.32
CA ASN A 62 -7.51 -14.41 -23.08
C ASN A 62 -7.06 -15.60 -22.23
N HIS A 63 -6.01 -15.44 -21.42
CA HIS A 63 -5.59 -16.46 -20.49
C HIS A 63 -6.67 -16.73 -19.42
N TYR A 64 -7.25 -15.69 -18.83
CA TYR A 64 -8.39 -15.83 -17.90
C TYR A 64 -9.58 -16.56 -18.53
N ARG A 65 -9.93 -16.23 -19.78
CA ARG A 65 -11.05 -16.86 -20.50
C ARG A 65 -10.77 -18.34 -20.79
N ALA A 66 -9.56 -18.66 -21.23
CA ALA A 66 -9.14 -20.04 -21.47
C ALA A 66 -9.19 -20.86 -20.18
N LYS A 67 -8.64 -20.31 -19.09
CA LYS A 67 -8.62 -20.92 -17.76
C LYS A 67 -10.03 -21.11 -17.20
N SER A 68 -10.90 -20.10 -17.32
CA SER A 68 -12.32 -20.19 -16.97
C SER A 68 -13.06 -21.33 -17.68
N ALA A 69 -12.70 -21.61 -18.94
CA ALA A 69 -13.34 -22.66 -19.72
C ALA A 69 -12.99 -24.09 -19.25
N GLU A 70 -11.97 -24.26 -18.40
CA GLU A 70 -11.62 -25.55 -17.78
C GLU A 70 -12.62 -25.96 -16.68
N GLY A 71 -13.47 -25.05 -16.22
CA GLY A 71 -14.54 -25.33 -15.25
C GLY A 71 -14.01 -25.74 -13.88
N GLU A 72 -14.55 -26.82 -13.29
CA GLU A 72 -14.24 -27.23 -11.92
C GLU A 72 -12.77 -27.63 -11.68
N ALA A 73 -12.04 -27.99 -12.74
CA ALA A 73 -10.62 -28.36 -12.64
C ALA A 73 -9.70 -27.14 -12.44
N THR A 74 -10.23 -25.94 -12.68
CA THR A 74 -9.45 -24.70 -12.68
C THR A 74 -8.78 -24.44 -11.33
N ARG A 75 -7.50 -24.07 -11.38
CA ARG A 75 -6.72 -23.67 -10.21
C ARG A 75 -6.60 -22.16 -10.16
N TRP A 76 -7.40 -21.50 -9.33
CA TRP A 76 -7.33 -20.05 -9.19
C TRP A 76 -6.34 -19.61 -8.10
N PRO A 77 -5.78 -18.40 -8.18
CA PRO A 77 -4.96 -17.81 -7.12
C PRO A 77 -5.60 -17.94 -5.73
N ASP A 78 -6.91 -17.71 -5.62
CA ASP A 78 -7.62 -17.74 -4.35
C ASP A 78 -8.21 -19.12 -3.97
N GLY A 79 -7.77 -20.18 -4.65
CA GLY A 79 -8.16 -21.56 -4.35
C GLY A 79 -9.16 -22.15 -5.36
N PRO A 80 -9.93 -23.18 -4.99
CA PRO A 80 -10.90 -23.80 -5.87
C PRO A 80 -12.22 -23.02 -5.97
N GLY A 81 -13.03 -23.35 -6.97
CA GLY A 81 -14.42 -22.87 -7.10
C GLY A 81 -14.56 -21.42 -7.54
N ALA A 82 -15.76 -20.86 -7.35
CA ALA A 82 -16.10 -19.48 -7.65
C ALA A 82 -15.60 -18.52 -6.56
N ASN A 83 -14.28 -18.45 -6.38
CA ASN A 83 -13.61 -17.53 -5.46
C ASN A 83 -13.39 -16.15 -6.08
N TYR A 84 -12.87 -15.21 -5.29
CA TYR A 84 -12.68 -13.82 -5.71
C TYR A 84 -11.85 -13.69 -7.00
N SER A 85 -10.69 -14.35 -7.08
CA SER A 85 -9.86 -14.37 -8.29
C SER A 85 -10.50 -15.05 -9.52
N ALA A 86 -11.63 -15.76 -9.36
CA ALA A 86 -12.39 -16.33 -10.47
C ALA A 86 -13.46 -15.36 -11.02
N SER A 87 -13.68 -14.21 -10.38
CA SER A 87 -14.84 -13.34 -10.66
C SER A 87 -14.76 -12.63 -12.00
N ASN A 88 -13.59 -12.09 -12.36
CA ASN A 88 -13.33 -11.40 -13.62
C ASN A 88 -11.80 -11.32 -13.89
N PRO A 89 -11.38 -10.94 -15.12
CA PRO A 89 -9.96 -10.86 -15.46
C PRO A 89 -9.14 -9.88 -14.62
N ARG A 90 -9.75 -8.77 -14.15
CA ARG A 90 -9.05 -7.74 -13.37
C ARG A 90 -8.69 -8.29 -11.98
N ASP A 91 -9.67 -8.88 -11.30
CA ASP A 91 -9.47 -9.48 -9.97
C ASP A 91 -8.55 -10.71 -10.05
N TYR A 92 -8.64 -11.48 -11.13
CA TYR A 92 -7.70 -12.55 -11.43
C TYR A 92 -6.26 -12.04 -11.49
N PHE A 93 -5.99 -10.99 -12.29
CA PHE A 93 -4.65 -10.43 -12.43
C PHE A 93 -4.13 -9.85 -11.11
N ALA A 94 -4.98 -9.15 -10.36
CA ALA A 94 -4.61 -8.59 -9.08
C ALA A 94 -4.25 -9.67 -8.03
N GLN A 95 -5.01 -10.76 -7.96
CA GLN A 95 -4.68 -11.87 -7.07
C GLN A 95 -3.50 -12.72 -7.55
N LEU A 96 -3.32 -12.86 -8.87
CA LEU A 96 -2.15 -13.50 -9.44
C LEU A 96 -0.87 -12.70 -9.10
N THR A 97 -0.96 -11.37 -9.14
CA THR A 97 0.13 -10.46 -8.71
C THR A 97 0.46 -10.66 -7.24
N ASN A 98 -0.54 -10.69 -6.36
CA ASN A 98 -0.33 -10.99 -4.94
C ASN A 98 0.33 -12.36 -4.74
N THR A 99 -0.13 -13.37 -5.48
CA THR A 99 0.42 -14.73 -5.42
C THR A 99 1.89 -14.73 -5.86
N TYR A 100 2.21 -14.09 -6.99
CA TYR A 100 3.57 -14.00 -7.53
C TYR A 100 4.55 -13.32 -6.55
N LEU A 101 4.06 -12.31 -5.82
CA LEU A 101 4.84 -11.55 -4.84
C LEU A 101 4.84 -12.17 -3.43
N ALA A 102 4.26 -13.36 -3.29
CA ALA A 102 4.14 -14.11 -2.04
C ALA A 102 3.34 -13.39 -0.93
N VAL A 103 2.34 -12.58 -1.31
CA VAL A 103 1.47 -11.81 -0.40
C VAL A 103 -0.02 -12.12 -0.59
N ASN A 104 -0.37 -13.33 -1.05
CA ASN A 104 -1.76 -13.78 -1.18
C ASN A 104 -2.14 -14.75 -0.04
N THR A 105 -1.88 -14.37 1.20
CA THR A 105 -2.16 -15.23 2.35
C THR A 105 -3.64 -15.19 2.77
N GLY A 106 -3.98 -16.04 3.74
CA GLY A 106 -5.32 -16.13 4.29
C GLY A 106 -6.24 -17.04 3.47
N THR A 107 -7.53 -16.81 3.65
CA THR A 107 -8.61 -17.57 3.01
C THR A 107 -9.44 -16.65 2.12
N ASP A 108 -9.91 -17.17 1.01
CA ASP A 108 -10.92 -16.52 0.19
C ASP A 108 -12.23 -16.37 0.97
N LEU A 109 -12.83 -15.17 0.93
CA LEU A 109 -14.04 -14.88 1.72
C LEU A 109 -15.30 -15.50 1.14
N ALA A 110 -15.34 -15.77 -0.17
CA ALA A 110 -16.51 -16.35 -0.82
C ALA A 110 -16.59 -17.86 -0.58
N THR A 111 -15.46 -18.55 -0.61
CA THR A 111 -15.38 -20.01 -0.54
C THR A 111 -14.86 -20.54 0.80
N GLY A 112 -14.23 -19.70 1.63
CA GLY A 112 -13.54 -20.10 2.86
C GLY A 112 -12.27 -20.94 2.63
N SER A 113 -11.87 -21.13 1.37
CA SER A 113 -10.71 -21.94 1.03
C SER A 113 -9.40 -21.19 1.25
N PRO A 114 -8.31 -21.88 1.62
CA PRO A 114 -7.00 -21.25 1.69
C PRO A 114 -6.57 -20.76 0.30
N ARG A 115 -5.99 -19.56 0.26
CA ARG A 115 -5.42 -19.00 -0.97
C ARG A 115 -4.07 -19.64 -1.29
N ASN A 116 -3.71 -19.65 -2.57
CA ASN A 116 -2.39 -20.07 -3.03
C ASN A 116 -1.41 -18.92 -2.94
N ASN A 117 -0.12 -19.21 -2.73
CA ASN A 117 0.88 -18.17 -2.53
C ASN A 117 2.26 -18.56 -3.09
N GLY A 118 2.98 -17.57 -3.62
CA GLY A 118 4.33 -17.67 -4.14
C GLY A 118 4.44 -17.80 -5.66
N ALA A 119 5.51 -17.24 -6.22
CA ALA A 119 5.86 -17.36 -7.63
C ALA A 119 6.05 -18.81 -8.09
N ASP A 120 6.44 -19.73 -7.20
CA ASP A 120 6.55 -21.15 -7.54
C ASP A 120 5.19 -21.77 -7.90
N TRP A 121 4.12 -21.30 -7.28
CA TRP A 121 2.76 -21.71 -7.62
C TRP A 121 2.37 -21.16 -9.00
N VAL A 122 2.64 -19.87 -9.25
CA VAL A 122 2.40 -19.23 -10.55
C VAL A 122 3.16 -19.95 -11.67
N ARG A 123 4.41 -20.35 -11.41
CA ARG A 123 5.21 -21.09 -12.40
C ARG A 123 4.60 -22.43 -12.80
N GLN A 124 3.88 -23.07 -11.89
CA GLN A 124 3.26 -24.36 -12.13
C GLN A 124 1.88 -24.24 -12.76
N HIS A 125 1.12 -23.19 -12.42
CA HIS A 125 -0.31 -23.11 -12.74
C HIS A 125 -0.70 -22.01 -13.72
N ASP A 126 0.13 -20.98 -13.89
CA ASP A 126 -0.09 -19.86 -14.81
C ASP A 126 1.22 -19.48 -15.55
N PRO A 127 1.94 -20.45 -16.15
CA PRO A 127 3.26 -20.20 -16.76
C PRO A 127 3.23 -19.21 -17.93
N GLU A 128 2.07 -19.08 -18.60
CA GLU A 128 1.89 -18.20 -19.75
C GLU A 128 2.00 -16.71 -19.39
N LEU A 129 1.63 -16.33 -18.17
CA LEU A 129 1.70 -14.95 -17.68
C LEU A 129 3.02 -14.64 -16.96
N LEU A 130 3.89 -15.63 -16.73
CA LEU A 130 5.19 -15.40 -16.09
C LEU A 130 6.04 -14.32 -16.78
N PRO A 131 6.20 -14.29 -18.11
CA PRO A 131 7.04 -13.28 -18.76
C PRO A 131 6.52 -11.85 -18.52
N LEU A 132 5.19 -11.68 -18.45
CA LEU A 132 4.58 -10.40 -18.12
C LEU A 132 4.87 -10.03 -16.67
N LEU A 133 4.63 -10.94 -15.72
CA LEU A 133 4.89 -10.71 -14.30
C LEU A 133 6.36 -10.42 -14.00
N GLU A 134 7.29 -11.13 -14.66
CA GLU A 134 8.73 -10.89 -14.54
C GLU A 134 9.14 -9.53 -15.11
N ARG A 135 8.53 -9.09 -16.22
CA ARG A 135 8.78 -7.77 -16.78
C ARG A 135 8.26 -6.65 -15.87
N LEU A 136 7.12 -6.84 -15.21
CA LEU A 136 6.50 -5.83 -14.35
C LEU A 136 7.18 -5.73 -12.97
N TYR A 137 7.55 -6.87 -12.39
CA TYR A 137 7.94 -6.94 -10.98
C TYR A 137 9.36 -7.45 -10.75
N GLY A 138 10.04 -7.92 -11.79
CA GLY A 138 11.30 -8.65 -11.66
C GLY A 138 11.08 -10.07 -11.13
N PRO A 139 12.11 -10.71 -10.54
CA PRO A 139 12.01 -12.07 -10.03
C PRO A 139 10.95 -12.19 -8.93
N GLY A 140 9.97 -13.07 -9.15
CA GLY A 140 8.93 -13.38 -8.17
C GLY A 140 9.47 -14.05 -6.90
N ARG A 141 8.68 -13.99 -5.84
CA ARG A 141 9.07 -14.47 -4.51
C ARG A 141 8.58 -15.88 -4.26
N SER A 142 9.45 -16.75 -3.73
CA SER A 142 9.04 -18.10 -3.35
C SER A 142 8.02 -18.05 -2.20
N GLY A 143 7.00 -18.91 -2.28
CA GLY A 143 6.02 -19.07 -1.20
C GLY A 143 6.64 -19.60 0.09
N PHE A 144 7.81 -20.26 0.01
CA PHE A 144 8.55 -20.77 1.17
C PHE A 144 9.04 -19.67 2.12
N LEU A 145 9.31 -18.46 1.60
CA LEU A 145 9.72 -17.32 2.42
C LEU A 145 8.58 -16.78 3.29
N GLY A 146 7.32 -17.12 2.96
CA GLY A 146 6.13 -16.61 3.62
C GLY A 146 5.95 -15.10 3.45
N SER A 147 4.90 -14.56 4.08
CA SER A 147 4.56 -13.14 4.04
C SER A 147 5.33 -12.27 5.05
N GLN A 148 5.94 -12.88 6.07
CA GLN A 148 6.71 -12.24 7.14
C GLN A 148 7.99 -11.56 6.62
N ASP A 149 8.51 -12.05 5.50
CA ASP A 149 9.74 -11.56 4.89
C ASP A 149 9.44 -10.42 3.90
N ASN A 150 8.65 -9.41 4.28
CA ASN A 150 8.27 -8.29 3.40
C ASN A 150 8.97 -6.97 3.77
N PRO A 151 10.32 -6.87 3.66
CA PRO A 151 11.05 -5.70 4.13
C PRO A 151 10.90 -4.46 3.23
N TYR A 152 10.42 -4.61 1.99
CA TYR A 152 10.54 -3.56 0.97
C TYR A 152 9.41 -2.53 0.94
N MET A 153 8.19 -2.87 1.39
CA MET A 153 7.10 -1.88 1.43
C MET A 153 7.15 -1.02 2.68
N LEU A 154 7.30 -1.61 3.87
CA LEU A 154 7.36 -0.84 5.12
C LEU A 154 8.56 0.11 5.16
N SER A 155 9.73 -0.30 4.67
CA SER A 155 10.91 0.57 4.64
C SER A 155 10.83 1.65 3.54
N GLY A 156 10.31 1.31 2.35
CA GLY A 156 10.15 2.26 1.25
C GLY A 156 9.06 3.30 1.51
N PHE A 157 7.89 2.88 2.02
CA PHE A 157 6.83 3.80 2.43
C PHE A 157 7.25 4.66 3.62
N ARG A 158 7.88 4.08 4.65
CA ARG A 158 8.43 4.90 5.75
C ARG A 158 9.47 5.88 5.25
N ALA A 159 10.41 5.47 4.38
CA ALA A 159 11.39 6.39 3.82
C ALA A 159 10.76 7.54 3.00
N LEU A 160 9.66 7.26 2.29
CA LEU A 160 8.89 8.26 1.54
C LEU A 160 8.16 9.23 2.50
N PHE A 161 7.44 8.72 3.50
CA PHE A 161 6.72 9.57 4.45
C PHE A 161 7.66 10.32 5.39
N ASP A 162 8.73 9.70 5.87
CA ASP A 162 9.81 10.36 6.61
C ASP A 162 10.42 11.52 5.83
N ARG A 163 10.45 11.43 4.49
CA ARG A 163 10.93 12.50 3.61
C ARG A 163 9.91 13.62 3.52
N VAL A 164 8.64 13.30 3.29
CA VAL A 164 7.54 14.27 3.21
C VAL A 164 7.37 15.04 4.52
N GLU A 165 7.40 14.36 5.66
CA GLU A 165 7.31 14.97 6.98
C GLU A 165 8.48 15.90 7.28
N ARG A 166 9.70 15.52 6.88
CA ARG A 166 10.87 16.41 6.99
C ARG A 166 10.77 17.64 6.12
N ASP A 167 10.27 17.49 4.90
CA ASP A 167 10.10 18.62 3.97
C ASP A 167 9.01 19.58 4.51
N LEU A 168 7.89 19.08 5.06
CA LEU A 168 6.86 19.89 5.72
C LEU A 168 7.35 20.57 7.00
N ALA A 169 8.15 19.89 7.82
CA ALA A 169 8.77 20.49 9.01
C ALA A 169 9.83 21.55 8.66
N GLY A 170 10.52 21.38 7.52
CA GLY A 170 11.45 22.35 6.94
C GLY A 170 10.76 23.60 6.37
N GLU A 171 9.62 23.44 5.71
CA GLU A 171 8.79 24.58 5.26
C GLU A 171 8.19 25.35 6.43
N SER A 172 7.80 24.66 7.50
CA SER A 172 7.27 25.27 8.72
C SER A 172 8.29 26.16 9.45
N THR A 173 9.58 25.81 9.40
CA THR A 173 10.66 26.60 10.02
C THR A 173 11.13 27.78 9.17
N MET A 174 10.88 27.78 7.86
CA MET A 174 11.19 28.90 6.96
C MET A 174 10.08 29.96 6.89
N SER A 175 8.83 29.62 7.24
CA SER A 175 7.70 30.56 7.19
C SER A 175 7.54 31.44 8.44
N GLU A 176 8.25 31.17 9.54
CA GLU A 176 8.20 31.98 10.78
C GLU A 176 9.32 33.05 10.90
N SER A 177 10.17 33.23 9.88
CA SER A 177 11.17 34.30 9.87
C SER A 177 10.71 35.48 9.00
N GLY A 178 9.58 36.07 9.38
CA GLY A 178 8.91 37.11 8.57
C GLY A 178 8.29 38.23 9.40
N SER A 179 9.15 39.11 9.91
CA SER A 179 8.86 40.48 10.39
C SER A 179 8.25 40.66 11.78
N GLU A 180 8.97 41.38 12.65
CA GLU A 180 8.48 42.63 13.25
C GLU A 180 9.64 43.54 13.73
N PRO A 181 9.40 44.87 13.83
CA PRO A 181 10.43 45.90 13.66
C PRO A 181 11.23 46.21 14.93
N SER A 182 12.45 46.69 14.72
CA SER A 182 13.33 47.22 15.76
C SER A 182 12.69 48.42 16.48
N SER A 183 12.67 48.39 17.81
CA SER A 183 12.49 49.57 18.66
C SER A 183 13.52 49.57 19.80
N PRO A 184 13.97 50.75 20.24
CA PRO A 184 15.31 50.94 20.80
C PRO A 184 15.41 50.51 22.27
N ALA A 185 16.63 50.15 22.65
CA ALA A 185 17.01 49.73 23.98
C ALA A 185 16.71 50.80 25.05
N SER A 186 15.97 50.41 26.08
CA SER A 186 15.82 51.17 27.32
C SER A 186 17.10 51.06 28.16
N GLU A 187 17.66 52.21 28.54
CA GLU A 187 18.78 52.36 29.48
C GLU A 187 18.48 51.75 30.86
N PRO A 188 19.52 51.36 31.63
CA PRO A 188 19.36 50.81 32.96
C PRO A 188 19.02 51.89 34.00
N THR A 189 17.97 51.62 34.78
CA THR A 189 17.48 52.42 35.92
C THR A 189 18.52 52.51 37.05
N PRO A 190 18.76 53.69 37.66
CA PRO A 190 19.63 53.81 38.83
C PRO A 190 18.88 53.60 40.17
N ASP A 191 19.60 52.98 41.11
CA ASP A 191 19.24 52.58 42.49
C ASP A 191 18.86 53.79 43.40
N PRO A 192 17.73 53.76 44.14
CA PRO A 192 17.30 54.89 44.95
C PRO A 192 17.86 54.82 46.38
N ARG A 193 19.08 55.35 46.59
CA ARG A 193 19.53 55.81 47.93
C ARG A 193 20.45 57.03 47.88
N ARG A 194 19.89 58.24 47.88
CA ARG A 194 20.25 59.29 48.88
C ARG A 194 19.39 60.55 48.79
N ARG A 195 18.88 60.89 49.97
CA ARG A 195 18.25 62.12 50.46
C ARG A 195 18.71 63.43 49.80
N THR A 196 17.72 64.24 49.50
CA THR A 196 17.79 65.67 49.20
C THR A 196 18.30 66.47 50.41
N GLY A 197 19.27 67.35 50.17
CA GLY A 197 19.56 68.53 50.97
C GLY A 197 19.13 69.75 50.16
N ALA A 198 18.35 70.64 50.76
CA ALA A 198 17.93 71.92 50.19
C ALA A 198 19.00 72.99 50.43
N GLY A 199 19.32 73.79 49.41
CA GLY A 199 19.98 75.10 49.57
C GLY A 199 19.01 76.13 50.16
N PRO A 200 19.47 77.34 50.55
CA PRO A 200 20.49 78.15 49.87
C PRO A 200 21.81 78.35 50.61
#